data_AF-A0AA86RD60-F1
#
_entry.id   AF-A0AA86RD60-F1
#
_cell.length_a   1.000
_cell.length_b   1.000
_cell.length_c   1.000
_cell.angle_alpha   90.00
_cell.angle_beta   90.00
_cell.angle_gamma   90.00
#
_symmetry.space_group_name_H-M   'P 1'
#
loop_
_entity.id
_entity.type
_entity.pdbx_description
1 polymer ?
#
loop_
_entity_poly.entity_id
_entity_poly.type
_entity_poly.pdbx_seq_one_letter_code
_entity_poly.pdbx_strand_id
1 'polypeptide(L)'
;MGKPDFKAFKQIFDTIDADRSGKIDRNELQKALALMQLDMDKETIDQMLHLVDQDNDGQMDFEEFCIFVNVCENADPETPASVLFYAADLDYSGSIDRQELIKIFQKIDVNINKQQSEQIMADAADNADGSISYPMFLKLMDAMSQ
;
A
#
# COMPACT_ATOMS: atom_id res chain seq x y z
N MET A 1 4.48 12.34 -6.50
CA MET A 1 5.06 11.97 -5.20
C MET A 1 6.56 12.26 -5.19
N GLY A 2 7.14 12.60 -4.03
CA GLY A 2 8.60 12.53 -3.85
C GLY A 2 8.97 11.08 -3.52
N LYS A 3 10.07 10.56 -4.06
CA LYS A 3 10.55 9.22 -3.67
C LYS A 3 10.81 9.19 -2.17
N PRO A 4 10.52 8.06 -1.48
CA PRO A 4 10.83 7.91 -0.06
C PRO A 4 12.28 8.30 0.26
N ASP A 5 12.52 8.93 1.40
CA ASP A 5 13.88 9.05 1.94
C ASP A 5 14.29 7.68 2.48
N PHE A 6 14.77 6.83 1.57
CA PHE A 6 15.19 5.46 1.88
C PHE A 6 16.22 5.40 2.99
N LYS A 7 17.02 6.45 3.21
CA LYS A 7 18.02 6.45 4.29
C LYS A 7 17.36 6.66 5.65
N ALA A 8 16.46 7.63 5.76
CA ALA A 8 15.69 7.87 6.98
C ALA A 8 14.81 6.66 7.31
N PHE A 9 14.13 6.11 6.29
CA PHE A 9 13.27 4.95 6.45
C PHE A 9 14.06 3.72 6.87
N LYS A 10 15.27 3.53 6.34
CA LYS A 10 16.14 2.41 6.76
C LYS A 10 16.57 2.53 8.22
N GLN A 11 16.85 3.74 8.70
CA GLN A 11 17.18 3.94 10.12
C GLN A 11 16.00 3.62 11.05
N ILE A 12 14.78 3.99 10.63
CA ILE A 12 13.56 3.65 11.37
C ILE A 12 13.37 2.14 11.34
N PHE A 13 13.42 1.51 10.16
CA PHE A 13 13.30 0.07 9.97
C PHE A 13 14.27 -0.69 10.90
N ASP A 14 15.56 -0.35 10.87
CA ASP A 14 16.59 -1.00 11.70
C ASP A 14 16.39 -0.76 13.21
N THR A 15 15.59 0.24 13.60
CA THR A 15 15.22 0.49 15.00
C THR A 15 14.01 -0.36 15.41
N ILE A 16 13.11 -0.67 14.46
CA ILE A 16 11.91 -1.47 14.68
C ILE A 16 12.24 -2.96 14.66
N ASP A 17 13.02 -3.41 13.66
CA ASP A 17 13.55 -4.76 13.49
C ASP A 17 14.57 -5.07 14.61
N ALA A 18 14.04 -5.40 15.79
CA ALA A 18 14.80 -5.51 17.03
C ALA A 18 15.60 -6.80 17.05
N ASP A 19 15.10 -7.86 16.42
CA ASP A 19 15.77 -9.14 16.30
C ASP A 19 16.74 -9.22 15.10
N ARG A 20 16.70 -8.23 14.20
CA ARG A 20 17.53 -8.13 12.99
C ARG A 20 17.27 -9.29 12.03
N SER A 21 16.03 -9.76 11.96
CA SER A 21 15.59 -10.76 10.99
C SER A 21 15.62 -10.21 9.56
N GLY A 22 15.62 -8.88 9.40
CA GLY A 22 15.46 -8.22 8.12
C GLY A 22 14.00 -8.05 7.71
N LYS A 23 13.06 -8.36 8.61
CA LYS A 23 11.62 -8.15 8.48
C LYS A 23 11.05 -7.64 9.81
N ILE A 24 9.94 -6.92 9.76
CA ILE A 24 9.24 -6.40 10.93
C ILE A 24 8.03 -7.30 11.17
N ASP A 25 7.97 -7.94 12.34
CA ASP A 25 6.79 -8.68 12.74
C ASP A 25 5.70 -7.78 13.38
N ARG A 26 4.50 -8.35 13.59
CA ARG A 26 3.38 -7.64 14.23
C ARG A 26 3.73 -7.05 15.60
N ASN A 27 4.50 -7.76 16.43
CA ASN A 27 4.87 -7.31 17.77
C ASN A 27 5.87 -6.15 17.71
N GLU A 28 6.82 -6.21 16.78
CA GLU A 28 7.81 -5.16 16.54
C GLU A 28 7.12 -3.88 16.03
N LEU A 29 6.22 -4.00 15.05
CA LEU A 29 5.43 -2.88 14.56
C LEU A 29 4.58 -2.26 15.67
N GLN A 30 3.88 -3.08 16.47
CA GLN A 30 3.05 -2.58 17.56
C GLN A 30 3.87 -1.82 18.62
N LYS A 31 5.06 -2.32 18.97
CA LYS A 31 5.98 -1.63 19.88
C LYS A 31 6.47 -0.31 19.30
N ALA A 32 6.80 -0.29 18.01
CA ALA A 32 7.27 0.91 17.33
C ALA A 32 6.21 2.01 17.32
N LEU A 33 4.97 1.68 16.94
CA LEU A 33 3.85 2.62 16.94
C LEU A 33 3.59 3.19 18.34
N ALA A 34 3.63 2.35 19.38
CA ALA A 34 3.51 2.79 20.76
C ALA A 34 4.65 3.73 21.19
N LEU A 35 5.89 3.48 20.77
CA LEU A 35 7.03 4.37 21.02
C LEU A 35 6.89 5.73 20.32
N MET A 36 6.28 5.74 19.13
CA MET A 36 5.99 6.94 18.35
C MET A 36 4.74 7.69 18.82
N GLN A 37 4.05 7.19 19.86
CA GLN A 37 2.77 7.73 20.36
C GLN A 37 1.68 7.77 19.28
N LEU A 38 1.76 6.84 18.33
CA LEU A 38 0.72 6.59 17.33
C LEU A 38 -0.22 5.53 17.90
N ASP A 39 -1.39 5.96 18.38
CA ASP A 39 -2.44 5.05 18.83
C ASP A 39 -3.17 4.48 17.61
N MET A 40 -2.74 3.29 17.19
CA MET A 40 -3.45 2.46 16.23
C MET A 40 -3.94 1.19 16.94
N ASP A 41 -5.20 0.83 16.72
CA ASP A 41 -5.71 -0.42 17.24
C ASP A 41 -5.12 -1.64 16.51
N LYS A 42 -5.28 -2.81 17.13
CA LYS A 42 -4.74 -4.06 16.63
C LYS A 42 -5.32 -4.47 15.28
N GLU A 43 -6.57 -4.08 15.02
CA GLU A 43 -7.29 -4.45 13.80
C GLU A 43 -6.77 -3.63 12.62
N THR A 44 -6.56 -2.33 12.82
CA THR A 44 -5.94 -1.41 11.85
C THR A 44 -4.51 -1.85 11.53
N ILE A 45 -3.73 -2.27 12.54
CA ILE A 45 -2.38 -2.81 12.32
C ILE A 45 -2.42 -4.06 11.44
N ASP A 46 -3.34 -5.00 11.72
CA ASP A 46 -3.46 -6.24 10.93
C ASP A 46 -3.90 -5.96 9.49
N GLN A 47 -4.85 -5.04 9.30
CA GLN A 47 -5.30 -4.63 7.98
C GLN A 47 -4.18 -3.96 7.18
N MET A 48 -3.41 -3.06 7.80
CA MET A 48 -2.29 -2.39 7.14
C MET A 48 -1.16 -3.37 6.80
N LEU A 49 -0.82 -4.28 7.73
CA LEU A 49 0.16 -5.34 7.47
C LEU A 49 -0.25 -6.18 6.26
N HIS A 50 -1.48 -6.70 6.27
CA HIS A 50 -2.01 -7.47 5.16
C HIS A 50 -2.00 -6.69 3.83
N LEU A 51 -2.32 -5.40 3.90
CA LEU A 51 -2.38 -4.55 2.73
C LEU A 51 -1.00 -4.30 2.11
N VAL A 52 0.07 -4.22 2.90
CA VAL A 52 1.42 -3.97 2.37
C VAL A 52 2.22 -5.24 2.11
N ASP A 53 1.95 -6.33 2.81
CA ASP A 53 2.59 -7.67 2.69
C ASP A 53 2.37 -8.27 1.29
N GLN A 54 3.33 -8.10 0.39
CA GLN A 54 3.27 -8.54 -1.01
C GLN A 54 3.63 -10.02 -1.15
N ASP A 55 4.53 -10.53 -0.32
CA ASP A 55 5.00 -11.92 -0.38
C ASP A 55 4.15 -12.90 0.44
N ASN A 56 3.20 -12.38 1.23
CA ASN A 56 2.26 -13.09 2.10
C ASN A 56 2.96 -13.93 3.17
N ASP A 57 4.10 -13.48 3.68
CA ASP A 57 4.81 -14.18 4.76
C ASP A 57 4.38 -13.73 6.15
N GLY A 58 3.49 -12.73 6.25
CA GLY A 58 2.95 -12.21 7.51
C GLY A 58 3.93 -11.32 8.28
N GLN A 59 5.05 -10.95 7.66
CA GLN A 59 6.01 -9.97 8.15
C GLN A 59 6.14 -8.84 7.14
N MET A 60 6.84 -7.77 7.50
CA MET A 60 7.03 -6.62 6.63
C MET A 60 8.52 -6.43 6.33
N ASP A 61 8.94 -6.69 5.10
CA ASP A 61 10.30 -6.40 4.66
C ASP A 61 10.53 -4.88 4.48
N PHE A 62 11.74 -4.50 4.06
CA PHE A 62 12.07 -3.08 3.91
C PHE A 62 11.29 -2.38 2.79
N GLU A 63 10.98 -3.08 1.70
CA GLU A 63 10.22 -2.51 0.58
C GLU A 63 8.76 -2.30 1.02
N GLU A 64 8.19 -3.29 1.69
CA GLU A 64 6.84 -3.23 2.27
C GLU A 64 6.72 -2.16 3.36
N PHE A 65 7.77 -1.99 4.16
CA PHE A 65 7.86 -0.89 5.14
C PHE A 65 7.85 0.49 4.49
N CYS A 66 8.53 0.66 3.36
CA CYS A 66 8.48 1.93 2.64
C CYS A 66 7.06 2.22 2.12
N ILE A 67 6.32 1.19 1.67
CA ILE A 67 4.92 1.32 1.26
C ILE A 67 4.06 1.68 2.47
N PHE A 68 4.24 0.99 3.61
CA PHE A 68 3.54 1.29 4.85
C PHE A 68 3.69 2.75 5.28
N VAL A 69 4.93 3.26 5.31
CA VAL A 69 5.17 4.66 5.66
C VAL A 69 4.52 5.60 4.63
N ASN A 70 4.60 5.29 3.33
CA ASN A 70 3.95 6.08 2.28
C ASN A 70 2.43 6.16 2.47
N VAL A 71 1.78 5.04 2.82
CA VAL A 71 0.36 4.99 3.15
C VAL A 71 0.07 5.84 4.39
N CYS A 72 0.82 5.68 5.48
CA CYS A 72 0.62 6.47 6.70
C CYS A 72 0.83 7.98 6.51
N GLU A 73 1.74 8.40 5.64
CA GLU A 73 2.04 9.81 5.40
C GLU A 73 1.07 10.49 4.43
N ASN A 74 0.61 9.77 3.40
CA ASN A 74 -0.11 10.38 2.28
C ASN A 74 -1.58 9.96 2.16
N ALA A 75 -1.97 8.81 2.72
CA ALA A 75 -3.34 8.34 2.64
C ALA A 75 -4.25 9.07 3.65
N ASP A 76 -5.48 9.32 3.24
CA ASP A 76 -6.55 9.64 4.16
C ASP A 76 -7.08 8.34 4.78
N PRO A 77 -6.88 8.08 6.10
CA PRO A 77 -7.31 6.84 6.74
C PRO A 77 -8.83 6.68 6.78
N GLU A 78 -9.59 7.78 6.69
CA GLU A 78 -11.06 7.73 6.65
C GLU A 78 -11.61 7.34 5.26
N THR A 79 -10.73 7.29 4.24
CA THR A 79 -11.10 7.00 2.87
C THR A 79 -10.43 5.69 2.40
N PRO A 80 -11.14 4.53 2.38
CA PRO A 80 -10.55 3.25 1.99
C PRO A 80 -9.89 3.27 0.60
N ALA A 81 -10.49 3.96 -0.37
CA ALA A 81 -9.91 4.10 -1.70
C ALA A 81 -8.57 4.89 -1.70
N SER A 82 -8.39 5.83 -0.76
CA SER A 82 -7.10 6.52 -0.57
C SER A 82 -6.04 5.56 -0.06
N VAL A 83 -6.37 4.75 0.93
CA VAL A 83 -5.46 3.75 1.51
C VAL A 83 -5.06 2.72 0.45
N LEU A 84 -6.02 2.20 -0.31
CA LEU A 84 -5.75 1.26 -1.40
C LEU A 84 -4.88 1.86 -2.50
N PHE A 85 -5.10 3.13 -2.86
CA PHE A 85 -4.29 3.78 -3.90
C PHE A 85 -2.81 3.83 -3.53
N TYR A 86 -2.49 4.30 -2.32
CA TYR A 86 -1.11 4.41 -1.88
C TYR A 86 -0.43 3.08 -1.57
N ALA A 87 -1.21 2.05 -1.25
CA ALA A 87 -0.70 0.69 -1.11
C ALA A 87 -0.49 -0.01 -2.46
N ALA A 88 -1.23 0.40 -3.50
CA ALA A 88 -1.11 -0.15 -4.85
C ALA A 88 0.07 0.42 -5.63
N ASP A 89 0.42 1.69 -5.42
CA ASP A 89 1.55 2.38 -6.05
C ASP A 89 2.89 1.86 -5.50
N LEU A 90 3.35 0.72 -6.01
CA LEU A 90 4.52 -0.01 -5.52
C LEU A 90 5.83 0.66 -5.93
N ASP A 91 5.83 1.36 -7.06
CA ASP A 91 7.02 2.05 -7.57
C ASP A 91 7.08 3.54 -7.18
N TYR A 92 6.07 4.03 -6.46
CA TYR A 92 5.90 5.42 -6.02
C TYR A 92 5.80 6.41 -7.19
N SER A 93 5.30 5.98 -8.35
CA SER A 93 5.06 6.83 -9.51
C SER A 93 3.97 7.86 -9.25
N GLY A 94 3.09 7.63 -8.27
CA GLY A 94 1.90 8.42 -8.01
C GLY A 94 0.75 8.09 -8.95
N SER A 95 0.80 6.93 -9.60
CA SER A 95 -0.20 6.40 -10.52
C SER A 95 -0.20 4.89 -10.46
N ILE A 96 -1.32 4.25 -10.80
CA ILE A 96 -1.45 2.79 -10.76
C ILE A 96 -1.33 2.22 -12.17
N ASP A 97 -0.34 1.37 -12.40
CA ASP A 97 -0.22 0.60 -13.62
C ASP A 97 -1.06 -0.69 -13.60
N ARG A 98 -1.07 -1.44 -14.71
CA ARG A 98 -1.86 -2.68 -14.82
C ARG A 98 -1.43 -3.75 -13.82
N GLN A 99 -0.13 -3.87 -13.53
CA GLN A 99 0.40 -4.88 -12.62
C GLN A 99 0.04 -4.53 -11.17
N GLU A 100 0.17 -3.26 -10.82
CA GLU A 100 -0.23 -2.72 -9.52
C GLU A 100 -1.74 -2.88 -9.29
N LEU A 101 -2.56 -2.59 -10.30
CA LEU A 101 -4.01 -2.81 -10.25
C LEU A 101 -4.36 -4.28 -9.97
N ILE A 102 -3.72 -5.23 -10.67
CA ILE A 102 -3.98 -6.66 -10.47
C ILE A 102 -3.60 -7.08 -9.04
N LYS A 103 -2.44 -6.64 -8.54
CA LYS A 103 -1.98 -6.97 -7.20
C LYS A 103 -2.91 -6.44 -6.12
N ILE A 104 -3.29 -5.17 -6.19
CA ILE A 104 -4.16 -4.58 -5.18
C ILE A 104 -5.56 -5.21 -5.22
N PHE A 105 -6.08 -5.55 -6.40
CA PHE A 105 -7.38 -6.23 -6.51
C PHE A 105 -7.31 -7.66 -5.95
N GLN A 106 -6.22 -8.38 -6.17
CA GLN A 106 -6.01 -9.69 -5.54
C GLN A 106 -5.98 -9.60 -4.01
N LYS A 107 -5.35 -8.56 -3.44
CA LYS A 107 -5.30 -8.35 -1.98
C LYS A 107 -6.66 -8.08 -1.33
N ILE A 108 -7.61 -7.52 -2.07
CA ILE A 108 -8.98 -7.31 -1.59
C ILE A 108 -9.95 -8.42 -2.03
N ASP A 109 -9.42 -9.62 -2.32
CA ASP A 109 -10.16 -10.80 -2.79
C ASP A 109 -10.95 -10.59 -4.10
N VAL A 110 -10.57 -9.60 -4.91
CA VAL A 110 -11.14 -9.32 -6.23
C VAL A 110 -10.23 -9.91 -7.30
N ASN A 111 -10.63 -11.06 -7.85
CA ASN A 111 -9.85 -11.71 -8.90
C ASN A 111 -10.26 -11.20 -10.30
N ILE A 112 -9.41 -10.37 -10.91
CA ILE A 112 -9.57 -9.92 -12.29
C ILE A 112 -8.62 -10.65 -13.23
N ASN A 113 -9.15 -11.13 -14.36
CA ASN A 113 -8.35 -11.73 -15.43
C ASN A 113 -7.72 -10.65 -16.33
N LYS A 114 -6.83 -11.07 -17.24
CA LYS A 114 -6.15 -10.16 -18.17
C LYS A 114 -7.12 -9.26 -18.95
N GLN A 115 -8.18 -9.81 -19.52
CA GLN A 115 -9.16 -9.05 -20.30
C GLN A 115 -9.90 -8.02 -19.44
N GLN A 116 -10.28 -8.40 -18.21
CA GLN A 116 -10.90 -7.48 -17.26
C GLN A 116 -9.94 -6.36 -16.86
N SER A 117 -8.67 -6.68 -16.59
CA SER A 117 -7.66 -5.67 -16.29
C SER A 117 -7.44 -4.72 -17.46
N GLU A 118 -7.41 -5.21 -18.70
CA GLU A 118 -7.27 -4.36 -19.90
C GLU A 118 -8.47 -3.43 -20.07
N GLN A 119 -9.68 -3.92 -19.83
CA GLN A 119 -10.90 -3.11 -19.91
C GLN A 119 -10.90 -2.02 -18.83
N ILE A 120 -10.58 -2.37 -17.57
CA ILE A 120 -10.50 -1.40 -16.47
C ILE A 120 -9.47 -0.32 -16.79
N MET A 121 -8.26 -0.72 -17.23
CA MET A 121 -7.22 0.25 -17.60
C MET A 121 -7.67 1.11 -18.79
N ALA A 122 -8.38 0.56 -19.79
CA ALA A 122 -8.85 1.33 -20.93
C ALA A 122 -9.93 2.37 -20.56
N ASP A 123 -10.79 2.05 -19.59
CA ASP A 123 -11.87 2.93 -19.14
C ASP A 123 -11.39 3.98 -18.11
N ALA A 124 -10.39 3.62 -17.30
CA ALA A 124 -9.87 4.48 -16.25
C ALA A 124 -8.64 5.28 -16.72
N ALA A 125 -7.62 4.68 -17.33
CA ALA A 125 -6.33 5.34 -17.52
C ALA A 125 -6.44 6.74 -18.15
N ASP A 126 -5.92 7.74 -17.44
CA ASP A 126 -5.98 9.15 -17.81
C ASP A 126 -4.59 9.75 -18.08
N ASN A 127 -3.54 8.96 -17.86
CA ASN A 127 -2.16 9.32 -18.16
C ASN A 127 -1.71 8.79 -19.53
N ALA A 128 -0.70 9.44 -20.11
CA ALA A 128 -0.18 9.10 -21.44
C ALA A 128 0.53 7.73 -21.49
N ASP A 129 0.97 7.21 -20.35
CA ASP A 129 1.58 5.89 -20.18
C ASP A 129 0.56 4.78 -19.95
N GLY A 130 -0.73 5.11 -19.87
CA GLY A 130 -1.80 4.17 -19.60
C GLY A 130 -1.93 3.79 -18.12
N SER A 131 -1.39 4.59 -17.19
CA SER A 131 -1.63 4.44 -15.76
C SER A 131 -2.88 5.21 -15.29
N ILE A 132 -3.38 4.85 -14.11
CA ILE A 132 -4.57 5.43 -13.48
C ILE A 132 -4.14 6.43 -12.41
N SER A 133 -4.54 7.70 -12.53
CA SER A 133 -4.31 8.71 -11.49
C SER A 133 -5.26 8.51 -10.29
N TYR A 134 -4.92 9.11 -9.15
CA TYR A 134 -5.76 9.04 -7.94
C TYR A 134 -7.23 9.47 -8.17
N PRO A 135 -7.53 10.64 -8.79
CA PRO A 135 -8.91 11.02 -9.11
C PRO A 135 -9.68 10.00 -9.93
N MET A 136 -8.98 9.27 -10.81
CA MET A 136 -9.63 8.24 -11.60
C MET A 136 -9.81 6.94 -10.82
N PHE A 137 -8.83 6.57 -9.99
CA PHE A 137 -8.97 5.41 -9.11
C PHE A 137 -10.18 5.57 -8.17
N LEU A 138 -10.44 6.78 -7.66
CA LEU A 138 -11.66 7.08 -6.90
C LEU A 138 -12.93 6.78 -7.70
N LYS A 139 -13.03 7.26 -8.95
CA LYS A 139 -14.18 6.99 -9.81
C LYS A 139 -14.37 5.50 -10.09
N LEU A 140 -13.26 4.76 -10.24
CA LEU A 140 -13.28 3.32 -10.42
C LEU A 140 -13.85 2.62 -9.17
N MET A 141 -13.38 2.98 -7.97
CA MET A 141 -13.87 2.43 -6.72
C MET A 141 -15.35 2.75 -6.49
N ASP A 142 -15.78 3.99 -6.79
CA ASP A 142 -17.18 4.39 -6.71
C ASP A 142 -18.06 3.55 -7.65
N ALA A 143 -17.62 3.33 -8.89
CA ALA A 143 -18.34 2.51 -9.87
C ALA A 143 -18.45 1.03 -9.47
N MET A 144 -17.49 0.51 -8.70
CA MET A 144 -17.51 -0.86 -8.19
C MET A 144 -18.38 -1.03 -6.94
N SER A 145 -18.74 0.07 -6.28
CA SER A 145 -19.58 0.08 -5.07
C SER A 145 -21.09 0.18 -5.35
N GLN A 146 -21.50 0.35 -6.61
CA GLN A 146 -22.89 0.45 -7.09
C GLN A 146 -23.38 -0.87 -7.71
#